data_AF-A0A373UPM3-F1
#
_entry.id   AF-A0A373UPM3-F1
#
_cell.length_a   1.000
_cell.length_b   1.000
_cell.length_c   1.000
_cell.angle_alpha   90.00
_cell.angle_beta   90.00
_cell.angle_gamma   90.00
#
_symmetry.space_group_name_H-M   'P 1'
#
loop_
_entity.id
_entity.type
_entity.pdbx_description
1 polymer ?
#
loop_
_entity_poly.entity_id
_entity_poly.type
_entity_poly.pdbx_seq_one_letter_code
_entity_poly.pdbx_strand_id
1 'polypeptide(L)'
;MRKIVDKISEKAISLITEYILKSVKDLKKNDLWKRAVKKACEATEGIDDSFADYIIKSLAIQRHFVWLISGKSLDDLYRSFILTIAVELCAFNTEKRLAVSFGMAILDNWFELNGMDYQDIRNQIVGDKIVNIVNDRERLYREYFLLYNDTLAKDIIRVYYPKNGEEWISWNKDYSVDIKVNLSKGTEHGFCRIGFSYSRIEEQDCERFLKVAYINEDREIYRFEHDDMLGIDDKKILWAW
;
A
#
# COMPACT_ATOMS: atom_id res chain seq x y z
N MET A 1 -41.97 -11.02 29.50
CA MET A 1 -41.63 -9.73 28.86
C MET A 1 -40.40 -9.06 29.49
N ARG A 2 -40.38 -8.67 30.78
CA ARG A 2 -39.20 -8.04 31.44
C ARG A 2 -37.86 -8.76 31.20
N LYS A 3 -37.77 -10.06 31.54
CA LYS A 3 -36.55 -10.88 31.32
C LYS A 3 -36.01 -10.94 29.88
N ILE A 4 -36.85 -10.70 28.86
CA ILE A 4 -36.45 -10.70 27.46
C ILE A 4 -35.90 -9.33 27.07
N VAL A 5 -36.54 -8.26 27.55
CA VAL A 5 -36.08 -6.87 27.37
C VAL A 5 -34.72 -6.67 28.05
N ASP A 6 -34.55 -7.16 29.27
CA ASP A 6 -33.28 -7.06 30.01
C ASP A 6 -32.11 -7.72 29.26
N LYS A 7 -32.34 -8.92 28.68
CA LYS A 7 -31.34 -9.63 27.86
C LYS A 7 -31.00 -8.93 26.54
N ILE A 8 -31.98 -8.27 25.91
CA ILE A 8 -31.75 -7.50 24.68
C ILE A 8 -30.93 -6.25 25.00
N SER A 9 -31.25 -5.56 26.10
CA SER A 9 -30.50 -4.40 26.59
C SER A 9 -29.05 -4.75 26.95
N GLU A 10 -28.82 -5.86 27.66
CA GLU A 10 -27.46 -6.33 27.98
C GLU A 10 -26.65 -6.63 26.71
N LYS A 11 -27.25 -7.30 25.73
CA LYS A 11 -26.59 -7.63 24.46
C LYS A 11 -26.26 -6.36 23.65
N ALA A 12 -27.18 -5.39 23.62
CA ALA A 12 -26.95 -4.11 22.95
C ALA A 12 -25.80 -3.31 23.63
N ILE A 13 -25.78 -3.27 24.97
CA ILE A 13 -24.70 -2.62 25.73
C ILE A 13 -23.36 -3.31 25.43
N SER A 14 -23.30 -4.65 25.45
CA SER A 14 -22.08 -5.39 25.12
C SER A 14 -21.53 -5.03 23.74
N LEU A 15 -22.38 -5.01 22.71
CA LEU A 15 -21.99 -4.66 21.34
C LEU A 15 -21.48 -3.22 21.24
N ILE A 16 -22.15 -2.27 21.91
CA ILE A 16 -21.72 -0.87 21.95
C ILE A 16 -20.37 -0.73 22.66
N THR A 17 -20.19 -1.41 23.79
CA THR A 17 -18.92 -1.41 24.53
C THR A 17 -17.79 -2.01 23.69
N GLU A 18 -18.00 -3.13 23.01
CA GLU A 18 -17.03 -3.72 22.09
C GLU A 18 -16.66 -2.77 20.95
N TYR A 19 -17.65 -2.11 20.35
CA TYR A 19 -17.44 -1.14 19.27
C TYR A 19 -16.63 0.07 19.74
N ILE A 20 -16.96 0.64 20.91
CA ILE A 20 -16.22 1.77 21.50
C ILE A 20 -14.79 1.34 21.80
N LEU A 21 -14.60 0.18 22.44
CA LEU A 21 -13.26 -0.33 22.77
C LEU A 21 -12.41 -0.57 21.52
N LYS A 22 -12.99 -1.10 20.44
CA LYS A 22 -12.32 -1.26 19.15
C LYS A 22 -11.91 0.11 18.59
N SER A 23 -12.84 1.06 18.54
CA SER A 23 -12.59 2.41 18.03
C SER A 23 -11.47 3.13 18.81
N VAL A 24 -11.47 3.02 20.14
CA VAL A 24 -10.42 3.60 21.00
C VAL A 24 -9.07 2.94 20.75
N LYS A 25 -9.02 1.62 20.57
CA LYS A 25 -7.79 0.90 20.22
C LYS A 25 -7.25 1.34 18.86
N ASP A 26 -8.12 1.48 17.86
CA ASP A 26 -7.74 1.89 16.51
C ASP A 26 -7.20 3.33 16.50
N LEU A 27 -7.82 4.24 17.27
CA LEU A 27 -7.31 5.61 17.46
C LEU A 27 -5.93 5.63 18.12
N LYS A 28 -5.73 4.84 19.18
CA LYS A 28 -4.42 4.71 19.84
C LYS A 28 -3.36 4.18 18.88
N LYS A 29 -3.69 3.15 18.10
CA LYS A 29 -2.79 2.60 17.09
C LYS A 29 -2.47 3.64 16.01
N ASN A 30 -3.43 4.44 15.57
CA ASN A 30 -3.18 5.51 14.61
C ASN A 30 -2.22 6.59 15.15
N ASP A 31 -2.36 6.98 16.42
CA ASP A 31 -1.45 7.94 17.07
C ASP A 31 -0.02 7.40 17.14
N LEU A 32 0.14 6.15 17.60
CA LEU A 32 1.45 5.49 17.66
C LEU A 32 2.11 5.41 16.28
N TRP A 33 1.32 5.22 15.21
CA TRP A 33 1.82 5.10 13.84
C TRP A 33 2.38 6.43 13.37
N LYS A 34 1.61 7.52 13.56
CA LYS A 34 2.05 8.88 13.24
C LYS A 34 3.32 9.24 14.00
N ARG A 35 3.41 8.88 15.28
CA ARG A 35 4.60 9.10 16.10
C ARG A 35 5.80 8.30 15.62
N ALA A 36 5.60 7.05 15.20
CA ALA A 36 6.67 6.21 14.66
C ALA A 36 7.27 6.80 13.37
N VAL A 37 6.40 7.27 12.46
CA VAL A 37 6.82 7.95 11.22
C VAL A 37 7.56 9.24 11.53
N LYS A 38 7.00 10.12 12.39
CA LYS A 38 7.65 11.39 12.76
C LYS A 38 9.02 11.20 13.40
N LYS A 39 9.13 10.27 14.36
CA LYS A 39 10.40 9.93 15.00
C LYS A 39 11.46 9.45 13.99
N ALA A 40 11.05 8.71 12.96
CA ALA A 40 11.96 8.30 11.89
C ALA A 40 12.38 9.47 10.99
N CYS A 41 11.45 10.38 10.65
CA CYS A 41 11.75 11.58 9.86
C CYS A 41 12.73 12.51 10.60
N GLU A 42 12.47 12.81 11.88
CA GLU A 42 13.33 13.66 12.72
C GLU A 42 14.77 13.12 12.82
N ALA A 43 14.94 11.80 12.79
CA ALA A 43 16.23 11.13 12.87
C ALA A 43 16.93 10.97 11.50
N THR A 44 16.26 11.27 10.39
CA THR A 44 16.78 11.04 9.04
C THR A 44 17.17 12.34 8.36
N GLU A 45 18.48 12.54 8.15
CA GLU A 45 18.99 13.71 7.45
C GLU A 45 18.43 13.82 6.01
N GLY A 46 17.93 15.01 5.67
CA GLY A 46 17.36 15.30 4.35
C GLY A 46 15.88 14.92 4.19
N ILE A 47 15.20 14.56 5.28
CA ILE A 47 13.74 14.42 5.34
C ILE A 47 13.19 15.53 6.24
N ASP A 48 12.19 16.28 5.77
CA ASP A 48 11.50 17.30 6.56
C ASP A 48 10.15 16.81 7.13
N ASP A 49 9.55 17.61 8.01
CA ASP A 49 8.26 17.29 8.63
C ASP A 49 7.11 17.19 7.60
N SER A 50 7.20 17.91 6.47
CA SER A 50 6.18 17.85 5.42
C SER A 50 6.16 16.48 4.74
N PHE A 51 7.32 15.84 4.65
CA PHE A 51 7.44 14.47 4.16
C PHE A 51 6.80 13.45 5.12
N ALA A 52 6.87 13.67 6.43
CA ALA A 52 6.17 12.82 7.40
C ALA A 52 4.66 12.82 7.13
N ASP A 53 4.08 14.00 6.92
CA ASP A 53 2.65 14.15 6.60
C ASP A 53 2.28 13.50 5.25
N TYR A 54 3.17 13.57 4.26
CA TYR A 54 3.02 12.86 2.99
C TYR A 54 2.97 11.34 3.18
N ILE A 55 3.97 10.77 3.88
CA ILE A 55 4.05 9.32 4.13
C ILE A 55 2.84 8.82 4.92
N ILE A 56 2.40 9.56 5.95
CA ILE A 56 1.21 9.21 6.75
C ILE A 56 -0.07 9.16 5.88
N LYS A 57 -0.15 10.02 4.86
CA LYS A 57 -1.32 10.10 3.96
C LYS A 57 -1.22 9.18 2.74
N SER A 58 -0.03 8.65 2.42
CA SER A 58 0.13 7.73 1.29
C SER A 58 -0.74 6.49 1.49
N LEU A 59 -1.58 6.20 0.48
CA LEU A 59 -2.44 5.02 0.43
C LEU A 59 -1.63 3.71 0.45
N ALA A 60 -0.48 3.69 -0.24
CA ALA A 60 0.40 2.52 -0.25
C ALA A 60 1.01 2.27 1.14
N ILE A 61 1.34 3.33 1.88
CA ILE A 61 1.83 3.23 3.25
C ILE A 61 0.70 2.85 4.22
N GLN A 62 -0.49 3.43 4.05
CA GLN A 62 -1.66 3.10 4.85
C GLN A 62 -2.06 1.61 4.74
N ARG A 63 -1.87 0.99 3.57
CA ARG A 63 -2.04 -0.47 3.41
C ARG A 63 -1.22 -1.26 4.44
N HIS A 64 0.02 -0.86 4.69
CA HIS A 64 0.89 -1.54 5.65
C HIS A 64 0.50 -1.24 7.10
N PHE A 65 0.03 -0.03 7.39
CA PHE A 65 -0.58 0.26 8.69
C PHE A 65 -1.79 -0.64 8.96
N VAL A 66 -2.68 -0.80 7.97
CA VAL A 66 -3.81 -1.74 8.08
C VAL A 66 -3.31 -3.18 8.30
N TRP A 67 -2.28 -3.60 7.57
CA TRP A 67 -1.66 -4.91 7.76
C TRP A 67 -1.17 -5.10 9.21
N LEU A 68 -0.40 -4.14 9.74
CA LEU A 68 0.13 -4.15 11.11
C LEU A 68 -0.94 -4.29 12.20
N ILE A 69 -2.15 -3.79 11.96
CA ILE A 69 -3.24 -3.83 12.95
C ILE A 69 -4.26 -4.95 12.69
N SER A 70 -4.18 -5.64 11.54
CA SER A 70 -5.15 -6.65 11.11
C SER A 70 -5.00 -8.02 11.77
N GLY A 71 -3.88 -8.28 12.45
CA GLY A 71 -3.57 -9.60 13.01
C GLY A 71 -3.22 -10.67 11.97
N LYS A 72 -3.06 -10.30 10.69
CA LYS A 72 -2.48 -11.16 9.65
C LYS A 72 -1.03 -11.50 9.98
N SER A 73 -0.49 -12.56 9.37
CA SER A 73 0.94 -12.87 9.45
C SER A 73 1.77 -11.65 9.05
N LEU A 74 2.86 -11.38 9.76
CA LEU A 74 3.79 -10.29 9.47
C LEU A 74 4.99 -10.77 8.63
N ASP A 75 4.87 -11.95 8.01
CA ASP A 75 5.88 -12.46 7.10
C ASP A 75 6.11 -11.51 5.93
N ASP A 76 7.38 -11.29 5.60
CA ASP A 76 7.84 -10.38 4.54
C ASP A 76 7.45 -8.89 4.75
N LEU A 77 6.93 -8.52 5.92
CA LEU A 77 6.47 -7.15 6.21
C LEU A 77 7.56 -6.12 5.93
N TYR A 78 8.78 -6.32 6.44
CA TYR A 78 9.87 -5.36 6.25
C TYR A 78 10.23 -5.20 4.78
N ARG A 79 10.33 -6.30 4.02
CA ARG A 79 10.63 -6.22 2.59
C ARG A 79 9.54 -5.45 1.86
N SER A 80 8.27 -5.84 2.05
CA SER A 80 7.12 -5.19 1.41
C SER A 80 7.05 -3.70 1.74
N PHE A 81 7.25 -3.34 3.01
CA PHE A 81 7.24 -1.96 3.46
C PHE A 81 8.41 -1.14 2.92
N ILE A 82 9.64 -1.68 2.95
CA ILE A 82 10.83 -0.98 2.43
C ILE A 82 10.72 -0.75 0.91
N LEU A 83 10.23 -1.73 0.15
CA LEU A 83 10.00 -1.55 -1.29
C LEU A 83 8.94 -0.46 -1.56
N THR A 84 7.89 -0.41 -0.74
CA THR A 84 6.86 0.63 -0.83
C THR A 84 7.45 2.02 -0.53
N ILE A 85 8.22 2.15 0.56
CA ILE A 85 8.93 3.38 0.90
C ILE A 85 9.89 3.80 -0.22
N ALA A 86 10.60 2.85 -0.84
CA ALA A 86 11.50 3.13 -1.94
C ALA A 86 10.77 3.74 -3.14
N VAL A 87 9.58 3.22 -3.50
CA VAL A 87 8.75 3.78 -4.57
C VAL A 87 8.23 5.18 -4.22
N GLU A 88 7.86 5.46 -2.97
CA GLU A 88 7.51 6.83 -2.53
C GLU A 88 8.70 7.80 -2.66
N LEU A 89 9.91 7.34 -2.33
CA LEU A 89 11.13 8.13 -2.39
C LEU A 89 11.64 8.38 -3.82
N CYS A 90 11.18 7.61 -4.81
CA CYS A 90 11.55 7.82 -6.21
C CYS A 90 11.18 9.23 -6.70
N ALA A 91 10.07 9.80 -6.22
CA ALA A 91 9.65 11.16 -6.57
C ALA A 91 10.66 12.24 -6.12
N PHE A 92 11.55 11.90 -5.18
CA PHE A 92 12.56 12.78 -4.62
C PHE A 92 13.99 12.38 -5.02
N ASN A 93 14.14 11.30 -5.80
CA ASN A 93 15.44 10.72 -6.17
C ASN A 93 16.33 10.36 -4.96
N THR A 94 15.74 9.97 -3.84
CA THR A 94 16.45 9.64 -2.60
C THR A 94 16.32 8.18 -2.19
N GLU A 95 15.65 7.34 -2.98
CA GLU A 95 15.32 5.96 -2.65
C GLU A 95 16.57 5.13 -2.36
N LYS A 96 17.62 5.28 -3.17
CA LYS A 96 18.88 4.52 -3.04
C LYS A 96 19.62 4.81 -1.75
N ARG A 97 19.51 6.04 -1.27
CA ARG A 97 20.19 6.51 -0.05
C ARG A 97 19.40 6.18 1.20
N LEU A 98 18.08 6.31 1.15
CA LEU A 98 17.25 6.39 2.36
C LEU A 98 16.31 5.20 2.55
N ALA A 99 15.86 4.50 1.49
CA ALA A 99 14.69 3.64 1.61
C ALA A 99 14.83 2.52 2.64
N VAL A 100 16.01 1.86 2.67
CA VAL A 100 16.26 0.74 3.59
C VAL A 100 16.29 1.21 5.03
N SER A 101 17.16 2.17 5.35
CA SER A 101 17.31 2.68 6.73
C SER A 101 16.04 3.36 7.22
N PHE A 102 15.39 4.16 6.38
CA PHE A 102 14.16 4.87 6.73
C PHE A 102 12.98 3.91 6.91
N GLY A 103 12.78 2.96 6.00
CA GLY A 103 11.73 1.95 6.12
C GLY A 103 11.90 1.08 7.37
N MET A 104 13.13 0.68 7.68
CA MET A 104 13.44 -0.02 8.94
C MET A 104 13.14 0.85 10.16
N ALA A 105 13.59 2.11 10.18
CA ALA A 105 13.39 3.01 11.32
C ALA A 105 11.91 3.22 11.64
N ILE A 106 11.04 3.37 10.64
CA ILE A 106 9.59 3.51 10.86
C ILE A 106 9.02 2.25 11.54
N LEU A 107 9.35 1.06 11.03
CA LEU A 107 8.82 -0.19 11.57
C LEU A 107 9.38 -0.50 12.95
N ASP A 108 10.69 -0.33 13.16
CA ASP A 108 11.35 -0.50 14.45
C ASP A 108 10.70 0.42 15.49
N ASN A 109 10.52 1.72 15.16
CA ASN A 109 9.81 2.67 16.02
C ASN A 109 8.37 2.25 16.31
N TRP A 110 7.64 1.72 15.31
CA TRP A 110 6.27 1.25 15.49
C TRP A 110 6.19 0.09 16.48
N PHE A 111 7.03 -0.93 16.31
CA PHE A 111 7.03 -2.10 17.19
C PHE A 111 7.47 -1.73 18.61
N GLU A 112 8.48 -0.89 18.77
CA GLU A 112 8.93 -0.36 20.06
C GLU A 112 7.81 0.40 20.79
N LEU A 113 7.19 1.37 20.10
CA LEU A 113 6.11 2.18 20.68
C LEU A 113 4.86 1.34 20.99
N ASN A 114 4.65 0.26 20.25
CA ASN A 114 3.52 -0.67 20.46
C ASN A 114 3.87 -1.82 21.41
N GLY A 115 5.08 -1.86 21.98
CA GLY A 115 5.51 -2.86 22.96
C GLY A 115 5.52 -4.30 22.44
N MET A 116 5.79 -4.47 21.14
CA MET A 116 5.84 -5.78 20.49
C MET A 116 7.28 -6.23 20.31
N ASP A 117 7.58 -7.50 20.59
CA ASP A 117 8.82 -8.11 20.13
C ASP A 117 8.71 -8.37 18.61
N TYR A 118 9.77 -8.02 17.90
CA TYR A 118 9.83 -8.01 16.44
C TYR A 118 11.14 -8.57 15.90
N GLN A 119 12.01 -9.13 16.75
CA GLN A 119 13.31 -9.66 16.31
C GLN A 119 13.16 -10.76 15.27
N ASP A 120 12.21 -11.68 15.46
CA ASP A 120 11.94 -12.74 14.47
C ASP A 120 11.49 -12.19 13.11
N ILE A 121 10.67 -11.13 13.11
CA ILE A 121 10.18 -10.46 11.91
C ILE A 121 11.33 -9.72 11.21
N ARG A 122 12.15 -9.03 12.00
CA ARG A 122 13.32 -8.29 11.52
C ARG A 122 14.40 -9.21 10.95
N ASN A 123 14.58 -10.40 11.51
CA ASN A 123 15.53 -11.40 11.04
C ASN A 123 15.14 -11.98 9.66
N GLN A 124 13.91 -11.78 9.19
CA GLN A 124 13.50 -12.14 7.82
C GLN A 124 14.15 -11.23 6.75
N ILE A 125 14.72 -10.09 7.15
CA ILE A 125 15.34 -9.14 6.23
C ILE A 125 16.61 -9.76 5.62
N VAL A 126 16.61 -9.88 4.30
CA VAL A 126 17.82 -10.18 3.53
C VAL A 126 18.35 -8.88 2.93
N GLY A 127 19.13 -8.13 3.73
CA GLY A 127 19.56 -6.76 3.44
C GLY A 127 20.14 -6.58 2.03
N ASP A 128 21.10 -7.43 1.64
CA ASP A 128 21.75 -7.36 0.33
C ASP A 128 20.78 -7.53 -0.83
N LYS A 129 19.74 -8.36 -0.67
CA LYS A 129 18.71 -8.53 -1.72
C LYS A 129 17.88 -7.27 -1.88
N ILE A 130 17.48 -6.63 -0.78
CA ILE A 130 16.67 -5.41 -0.82
C ILE A 130 17.47 -4.25 -1.40
N VAL A 131 18.72 -4.06 -0.96
CA VAL A 131 19.62 -3.02 -1.50
C VAL A 131 19.80 -3.17 -3.01
N ASN A 132 20.00 -4.40 -3.48
CA ASN A 132 20.12 -4.69 -4.92
C ASN A 132 18.83 -4.37 -5.71
N ILE A 133 17.65 -4.54 -5.10
CA ILE A 133 16.38 -4.15 -5.73
C ILE A 133 16.26 -2.63 -5.77
N VAL A 134 16.49 -1.94 -4.65
CA VAL A 134 16.31 -0.48 -4.54
C VAL A 134 17.28 0.30 -5.44
N ASN A 135 18.47 -0.23 -5.71
CA ASN A 135 19.48 0.43 -6.55
C ASN A 135 19.15 0.44 -8.06
N ASP A 136 18.17 -0.35 -8.50
CA ASP A 136 17.69 -0.44 -9.87
C ASP A 136 16.19 -0.15 -9.91
N ARG A 137 15.77 0.98 -10.49
CA ARG A 137 14.36 1.41 -10.43
C ARG A 137 13.44 0.49 -11.20
N GLU A 138 13.86 -0.03 -12.34
CA GLU A 138 13.05 -0.99 -13.12
C GLU A 138 12.79 -2.25 -12.29
N ARG A 139 13.83 -2.75 -11.61
CA ARG A 139 13.70 -3.89 -10.70
C ARG A 139 12.83 -3.55 -9.50
N LEU A 140 13.00 -2.37 -8.90
CA LEU A 140 12.19 -1.88 -7.79
C LEU A 140 10.70 -1.81 -8.17
N TYR A 141 10.37 -1.21 -9.32
CA TYR A 141 8.99 -1.13 -9.80
C TYR A 141 8.39 -2.51 -10.02
N ARG A 142 9.13 -3.41 -10.69
CA ARG A 142 8.69 -4.80 -10.89
C ARG A 142 8.40 -5.49 -9.56
N GLU A 143 9.32 -5.43 -8.61
CA GLU A 143 9.18 -6.07 -7.30
C GLU A 143 8.06 -5.44 -6.45
N TYR A 144 7.86 -4.13 -6.56
CA TYR A 144 6.76 -3.40 -5.90
C TYR A 144 5.39 -3.87 -6.38
N PHE A 145 5.16 -3.92 -7.70
CA PHE A 145 3.87 -4.35 -8.24
C PHE A 145 3.60 -5.83 -7.98
N LEU A 146 4.65 -6.67 -7.95
CA LEU A 146 4.53 -8.08 -7.57
C LEU A 146 4.02 -8.29 -6.13
N LEU A 147 4.11 -7.29 -5.24
CA LEU A 147 3.49 -7.33 -3.91
C LEU A 147 1.95 -7.45 -3.98
N TYR A 148 1.33 -7.10 -5.10
CA TYR A 148 -0.12 -7.13 -5.31
C TYR A 148 -0.59 -8.38 -6.07
N ASN A 149 0.33 -9.28 -6.44
CA ASN A 149 0.00 -10.43 -7.28
C ASN A 149 -0.81 -11.49 -6.52
N ASP A 150 -2.09 -11.64 -6.89
CA ASP A 150 -2.97 -12.70 -6.40
C ASP A 150 -2.88 -13.92 -7.33
N THR A 151 -2.11 -14.93 -6.92
CA THR A 151 -1.88 -16.15 -7.71
C THR A 151 -3.16 -16.93 -8.06
N LEU A 152 -4.24 -16.73 -7.31
CA LEU A 152 -5.53 -17.38 -7.52
C LEU A 152 -6.46 -16.58 -8.43
N ALA A 153 -6.11 -15.34 -8.74
CA ALA A 153 -6.91 -14.49 -9.61
C ALA A 153 -6.73 -14.85 -11.09
N LYS A 154 -7.76 -14.49 -11.87
CA LYS A 154 -7.84 -14.81 -13.31
C LYS A 154 -7.51 -13.62 -14.20
N ASP A 155 -7.84 -12.41 -13.76
CA ASP A 155 -7.55 -11.21 -14.54
C ASP A 155 -6.07 -10.85 -14.40
N ILE A 156 -5.50 -10.31 -15.48
CA ILE A 156 -4.12 -9.85 -15.51
C ILE A 156 -4.12 -8.38 -15.90
N ILE A 157 -3.51 -7.55 -15.05
CA ILE A 157 -3.14 -6.17 -15.40
C ILE A 157 -1.66 -6.17 -15.76
N ARG A 158 -1.33 -5.66 -16.94
CA ARG A 158 0.03 -5.26 -17.31
C ARG A 158 0.25 -3.83 -16.84
N VAL A 159 1.31 -3.64 -16.06
CA VAL A 159 1.75 -2.34 -15.56
C VAL A 159 3.02 -1.95 -16.29
N TYR A 160 2.94 -0.86 -17.06
CA TYR A 160 4.08 -0.25 -17.72
C TYR A 160 4.71 0.80 -16.81
N TYR A 161 6.04 0.76 -16.72
CA TYR A 161 6.83 1.67 -15.90
C TYR A 161 7.93 2.34 -16.73
N PRO A 162 8.45 3.51 -16.30
CA PRO A 162 9.56 4.15 -16.98
C PRO A 162 10.82 3.30 -16.94
N LYS A 163 11.56 3.28 -18.05
CA LYS A 163 12.90 2.70 -18.10
C LYS A 163 13.86 3.53 -17.24
N ASN A 164 14.93 2.92 -16.73
CA ASN A 164 16.00 3.66 -16.05
C ASN A 164 16.55 4.78 -16.95
N GLY A 165 16.54 6.00 -16.43
CA GLY A 165 16.97 7.21 -17.15
C GLY A 165 15.87 7.90 -17.95
N GLU A 166 14.65 7.35 -17.98
CA GLU A 166 13.50 7.96 -18.65
C GLU A 166 12.48 8.48 -17.61
N GLU A 167 11.91 9.65 -17.90
CA GLU A 167 10.79 10.24 -17.13
C GLU A 167 9.43 9.98 -17.79
N TRP A 168 9.41 9.17 -18.85
CA TRP A 168 8.23 8.85 -19.65
C TRP A 168 8.08 7.34 -19.77
N ILE A 169 6.86 6.90 -20.09
CA ILE A 169 6.52 5.49 -20.25
C ILE A 169 6.58 5.14 -21.73
N SER A 170 7.38 4.15 -22.08
CA SER A 170 7.22 3.43 -23.33
C SER A 170 6.26 2.26 -23.10
N TRP A 171 5.26 2.08 -23.96
CA TRP A 171 4.38 0.89 -23.95
C TRP A 171 5.10 -0.36 -24.49
N ASN A 172 6.38 -0.52 -24.14
CA ASN A 172 7.19 -1.68 -24.47
C ASN A 172 7.06 -2.71 -23.35
N LYS A 173 6.76 -3.95 -23.72
CA LYS A 173 6.57 -5.08 -22.80
C LYS A 173 7.83 -5.43 -21.99
N ASP A 174 9.02 -5.03 -22.44
CA ASP A 174 10.26 -5.23 -21.67
C ASP A 174 10.29 -4.37 -20.40
N TYR A 175 9.61 -3.21 -20.43
CA TYR A 175 9.47 -2.27 -19.31
C TYR A 175 8.09 -2.36 -18.68
N SER A 176 7.60 -3.60 -18.53
CA SER A 176 6.33 -3.89 -17.88
C SER A 176 6.39 -5.11 -16.98
N VAL A 177 5.36 -5.23 -16.14
CA VAL A 177 5.13 -6.38 -15.27
C VAL A 177 3.66 -6.77 -15.30
N ASP A 178 3.40 -8.06 -15.45
CA ASP A 178 2.06 -8.63 -15.46
C ASP A 178 1.69 -9.09 -14.06
N ILE A 179 0.59 -8.56 -13.53
CA ILE A 179 0.10 -8.81 -12.18
C ILE A 179 -1.28 -9.45 -12.25
N LYS A 180 -1.43 -10.60 -11.62
CA LYS A 180 -2.75 -11.22 -11.45
C LYS A 180 -3.52 -10.50 -10.36
N VAL A 181 -4.74 -10.09 -10.67
CA VAL A 181 -5.62 -9.35 -9.75
C VAL A 181 -7.06 -9.80 -9.89
N ASN A 182 -7.87 -9.61 -8.85
CA ASN A 182 -9.30 -9.87 -8.93
C ASN A 182 -10.04 -8.55 -9.25
N LEU A 183 -10.31 -8.28 -10.52
CA LEU A 183 -10.92 -7.01 -10.93
C LEU A 183 -12.32 -6.78 -10.34
N SER A 184 -13.07 -7.86 -10.05
CA SER A 184 -14.39 -7.75 -9.43
C SER A 184 -14.34 -7.30 -7.97
N LYS A 185 -13.22 -7.56 -7.27
CA LYS A 185 -12.99 -7.09 -5.89
C LYS A 185 -12.16 -5.81 -5.83
N GLY A 186 -11.36 -5.53 -6.86
CA GLY A 186 -10.32 -4.50 -6.82
C GLY A 186 -9.07 -4.97 -6.07
N THR A 187 -8.05 -4.12 -6.04
CA THR A 187 -6.82 -4.38 -5.26
C THR A 187 -6.84 -3.65 -3.92
N GLU A 188 -5.88 -3.99 -3.06
CA GLU A 188 -5.52 -3.15 -1.93
C GLU A 188 -4.96 -1.80 -2.40
N HIS A 189 -4.98 -0.82 -1.49
CA HIS A 189 -4.48 0.53 -1.73
C HIS A 189 -3.00 0.61 -2.13
N GLY A 190 -2.69 1.62 -2.95
CA GLY A 190 -1.37 1.90 -3.49
C GLY A 190 -1.04 1.20 -4.80
N PHE A 191 -1.93 0.39 -5.37
CA PHE A 191 -1.62 -0.29 -6.64
C PHE A 191 -1.54 0.72 -7.78
N CYS A 192 -2.53 1.60 -7.92
CA CYS A 192 -2.55 2.62 -8.96
C CYS A 192 -1.72 3.83 -8.54
N ARG A 193 -0.75 4.17 -9.37
CA ARG A 193 0.30 5.17 -9.13
C ARG A 193 0.43 6.10 -10.34
N ILE A 194 0.61 7.38 -10.06
CA ILE A 194 0.98 8.40 -11.06
C ILE A 194 2.38 8.07 -11.60
N GLY A 195 2.60 8.29 -12.90
CA GLY A 195 3.86 7.95 -13.57
C GLY A 195 3.94 6.51 -14.10
N PHE A 196 2.82 5.79 -14.09
CA PHE A 196 2.68 4.43 -14.62
C PHE A 196 1.45 4.34 -15.52
N SER A 197 1.44 3.34 -16.41
CA SER A 197 0.32 3.05 -17.32
C SER A 197 -0.15 1.61 -17.13
N TYR A 198 -1.44 1.38 -17.30
CA TYR A 198 -2.08 0.12 -16.94
C TYR A 198 -2.92 -0.37 -18.11
N SER A 199 -2.83 -1.66 -18.44
CA SER A 199 -3.74 -2.32 -19.37
C SER A 199 -4.21 -3.65 -18.81
N ARG A 200 -5.45 -4.03 -19.13
CA ARG A 200 -5.97 -5.38 -18.91
C ARG A 200 -5.57 -6.24 -20.10
N ILE A 201 -5.01 -7.40 -19.84
CA ILE A 201 -4.76 -8.42 -20.86
C ILE A 201 -6.05 -9.23 -21.06
N GLU A 202 -6.55 -9.25 -22.28
CA GLU A 202 -7.71 -10.04 -22.70
C GLU A 202 -7.28 -11.32 -23.43
N GLU A 203 -8.25 -12.10 -23.91
CA GLU A 203 -7.97 -13.26 -24.74
C GLU A 203 -7.13 -12.87 -25.97
N GLN A 204 -6.21 -13.76 -26.37
CA GLN A 204 -5.30 -13.56 -27.51
C GLN A 204 -4.26 -12.43 -27.34
N ASP A 205 -3.92 -12.05 -26.10
CA ASP A 205 -2.92 -11.00 -25.79
C ASP A 205 -3.32 -9.60 -26.34
N CYS A 206 -4.63 -9.38 -26.53
CA CYS A 206 -5.18 -8.06 -26.77
C CYS A 206 -5.16 -7.25 -25.47
N GLU A 207 -4.81 -5.98 -25.54
CA GLU A 207 -4.72 -5.10 -24.37
C GLU A 207 -5.78 -4.00 -24.41
N ARG A 208 -6.48 -3.82 -23.28
CA ARG A 208 -7.34 -2.65 -23.06
C ARG A 208 -6.74 -1.76 -22.00
N PHE A 209 -6.44 -0.52 -22.37
CA PHE A 209 -5.85 0.45 -21.46
C PHE A 209 -6.87 0.97 -20.44
N LEU A 210 -6.38 1.14 -19.22
CA LEU A 210 -7.14 1.74 -18.12
C LEU A 210 -7.58 3.15 -18.50
N LYS A 211 -8.81 3.50 -18.13
CA LYS A 211 -9.40 4.83 -18.31
C LYS A 211 -9.47 5.59 -17.00
N VAL A 212 -9.92 4.92 -15.94
CA VAL A 212 -9.99 5.51 -14.61
C VAL A 212 -9.77 4.44 -13.54
N ALA A 213 -9.03 4.82 -12.51
CA ALA A 213 -9.00 4.11 -11.24
C ALA A 213 -9.51 5.02 -10.12
N TYR A 214 -10.29 4.47 -9.20
CA TYR A 214 -10.86 5.21 -8.09
C TYR A 214 -10.98 4.35 -6.83
N ILE A 215 -11.07 5.00 -5.67
CA ILE A 215 -11.32 4.33 -4.39
C ILE A 215 -12.80 4.03 -4.26
N ASN A 216 -13.13 2.77 -3.96
CA ASN A 216 -14.42 2.40 -3.43
C ASN A 216 -14.21 1.61 -2.13
N GLU A 217 -14.75 2.13 -1.03
CA GLU A 217 -14.53 1.59 0.32
C GLU A 217 -13.03 1.43 0.63
N ASP A 218 -12.54 0.20 0.80
CA ASP A 218 -11.14 -0.15 1.10
C ASP A 218 -10.37 -0.69 -0.12
N ARG A 219 -10.89 -0.48 -1.33
CA ARG A 219 -10.36 -1.07 -2.57
C ARG A 219 -10.14 -0.04 -3.67
N GLU A 220 -9.16 -0.33 -4.52
CA GLU A 220 -8.98 0.36 -5.78
C GLU A 220 -9.72 -0.37 -6.89
N ILE A 221 -10.58 0.36 -7.60
CA ILE A 221 -11.45 -0.16 -8.67
C ILE A 221 -11.00 0.42 -10.00
N TYR A 222 -11.08 -0.40 -11.05
CA TYR A 222 -10.58 -0.08 -12.39
C TYR A 222 -11.70 -0.08 -13.42
N ARG A 223 -11.66 0.88 -14.34
CA ARG A 223 -12.52 0.93 -15.53
C ARG A 223 -11.66 1.04 -16.78
N PHE A 224 -11.89 0.13 -17.72
CA PHE A 224 -11.16 0.02 -18.98
C PHE A 224 -12.00 0.48 -20.18
N GLU A 225 -13.27 0.83 -19.97
CA GLU A 225 -14.21 1.35 -20.97
C GLU A 225 -14.70 2.74 -20.56
N HIS A 226 -14.99 3.61 -21.53
CA HIS A 226 -15.38 5.01 -21.24
C HIS A 226 -16.83 5.15 -20.74
N ASP A 227 -17.70 4.22 -21.13
CA ASP A 227 -19.14 4.29 -20.84
C ASP A 227 -19.46 4.07 -19.35
N ASP A 228 -18.49 3.59 -18.57
CA ASP A 228 -18.61 3.26 -17.15
C ASP A 228 -18.16 4.39 -16.18
N MET A 229 -17.94 5.61 -16.68
CA MET A 229 -17.44 6.72 -15.86
C MET A 229 -18.54 7.53 -15.13
N LEU A 230 -19.82 7.28 -15.43
CA LEU A 230 -20.95 8.01 -14.82
C LEU A 230 -21.12 7.64 -13.33
N GLY A 231 -21.10 8.65 -12.46
CA GLY A 231 -21.37 8.50 -11.03
C GLY A 231 -20.13 8.24 -10.15
N ILE A 232 -18.92 8.32 -10.73
CA ILE A 232 -17.68 8.32 -9.94
C ILE A 232 -17.49 9.70 -9.31
N ASP A 233 -17.27 9.74 -8.00
CA ASP A 233 -16.93 10.97 -7.28
C ASP A 233 -15.48 11.36 -7.59
N ASP A 234 -15.28 12.54 -8.18
CA ASP A 234 -13.97 13.07 -8.56
C ASP A 234 -12.96 13.06 -7.39
N LYS A 235 -13.44 13.20 -6.14
CA LYS A 235 -12.59 13.18 -4.95
C LYS A 235 -11.99 11.81 -4.64
N LYS A 236 -12.50 10.75 -5.27
CA LYS A 236 -12.05 9.37 -5.09
C LYS A 236 -11.19 8.89 -6.25
N ILE A 237 -11.03 9.68 -7.31
CA ILE A 237 -10.21 9.32 -8.47
C ILE A 237 -8.74 9.29 -8.04
N LEU A 238 -8.06 8.19 -8.37
CA LEU A 238 -6.63 7.98 -8.13
C LEU A 238 -5.80 8.25 -9.38
N TRP A 239 -6.36 7.91 -10.54
CA TRP A 239 -5.68 7.95 -11.83
C TRP A 239 -6.72 8.01 -12.96
N ALA A 240 -6.46 8.79 -13.99
CA ALA A 240 -7.29 8.87 -15.19
C ALA A 240 -6.44 9.16 -16.44
N TRP A 241 -6.90 8.68 -17.61
CA TRP A 241 -6.32 8.93 -18.93
C TRP A 241 -7.36 9.43 -19.93
#